data_AF-A0A820D4V8-F1
#
_entry.id   AF-A0A820D4V8-F1
#
_cell.length_a   1.000
_cell.length_b   1.000
_cell.length_c   1.000
_cell.angle_alpha   90.00
_cell.angle_beta   90.00
_cell.angle_gamma   90.00
#
_symmetry.space_group_name_H-M   'P 1'
#
loop_
_entity.id
_entity.type
_entity.pdbx_description
1 polymer ?
#
loop_
_entity_poly.entity_id
_entity_poly.type
_entity_poly.pdbx_seq_one_letter_code
_entity_poly.pdbx_strand_id
1 'polypeptide(L)'
;SVSAAATWIVAMMGNQNSCIQYLRDLLNAIKNFYHPSNTGDFQTELISFLSMLTQAFVDRVYFERTSNPVWYFNPPKSHRLSDEDIDEFVNCLKEYAFISIFNKNHLDLAAETCHYLSQLRPQLIVRTLVGL
;
A
#
# COMPACT_ATOMS: atom_id res chain seq x y z
N SER A 1 -3.43 2.80 16.80
CA SER A 1 -2.06 2.48 16.32
C SER A 1 -2.02 2.63 14.81
N VAL A 2 -0.84 2.84 14.21
CA VAL A 2 -0.65 2.96 12.75
C VAL A 2 -1.27 1.77 12.00
N SER A 3 -1.09 0.56 12.53
CA SER A 3 -1.72 -0.68 12.07
C SER A 3 -3.24 -0.58 11.94
N ALA A 4 -3.93 -0.14 12.99
CA ALA A 4 -5.38 -0.08 12.99
C ALA A 4 -5.91 0.93 11.96
N ALA A 5 -5.22 2.07 11.80
CA ALA A 5 -5.56 3.05 10.78
C ALA A 5 -5.37 2.48 9.36
N ALA A 6 -4.26 1.78 9.12
CA ALA A 6 -3.98 1.11 7.85
C ALA A 6 -5.04 0.04 7.51
N THR A 7 -5.34 -0.86 8.45
CA THR A 7 -6.38 -1.87 8.27
C THR A 7 -7.75 -1.24 8.02
N TRP A 8 -8.08 -0.18 8.73
CA TRP A 8 -9.36 0.52 8.56
C TRP A 8 -9.47 1.18 7.17
N ILE A 9 -8.43 1.89 6.72
CA ILE A 9 -8.38 2.48 5.37
C ILE A 9 -8.55 1.39 4.31
N VAL A 10 -7.80 0.28 4.42
CA VAL A 10 -7.91 -0.84 3.49
C VAL A 10 -9.31 -1.45 3.52
N ALA A 11 -9.92 -1.66 4.68
CA ALA A 11 -11.26 -2.24 4.80
C ALA A 11 -12.35 -1.37 4.13
N MET A 12 -12.11 -0.06 4.03
CA MET A 12 -13.02 0.88 3.38
C MET A 12 -12.92 0.88 1.85
N MET A 13 -11.96 0.20 1.22
CA MET A 13 -11.81 0.19 -0.25
C MET A 13 -12.79 -0.76 -0.96
N GLY A 14 -12.98 -0.56 -2.27
CA GLY A 14 -13.83 -1.39 -3.13
C GLY A 14 -15.19 -0.76 -3.46
N ASN A 15 -16.01 -1.46 -4.24
CA ASN A 15 -17.34 -0.98 -4.68
C ASN A 15 -17.30 0.40 -5.37
N GLN A 16 -16.27 0.68 -6.18
CA GLN A 16 -16.11 1.94 -6.94
C GLN A 16 -16.19 3.22 -6.09
N ASN A 17 -15.77 3.13 -4.82
CA ASN A 17 -15.76 4.29 -3.94
C ASN A 17 -14.50 5.15 -4.09
N SER A 18 -14.54 6.36 -3.54
CA SER A 18 -13.45 7.33 -3.65
C SER A 18 -12.31 7.11 -2.65
N CYS A 19 -12.24 5.95 -1.97
CA CYS A 19 -11.27 5.74 -0.89
C CYS A 19 -9.81 5.80 -1.39
N ILE A 20 -9.52 5.16 -2.53
CA ILE A 20 -8.17 5.17 -3.14
C ILE A 20 -7.80 6.60 -3.60
N GLN A 21 -8.78 7.37 -4.09
CA GLN A 21 -8.57 8.77 -4.44
C GLN A 21 -8.21 9.61 -3.22
N TYR A 22 -8.92 9.46 -2.09
CA TYR A 22 -8.56 10.18 -0.87
C TYR A 22 -7.21 9.76 -0.29
N LEU A 23 -6.85 8.48 -0.40
CA LEU A 23 -5.51 8.02 -0.05
C LEU A 23 -4.44 8.70 -0.93
N ARG A 24 -4.69 8.83 -2.23
CA ARG A 24 -3.80 9.54 -3.16
C ARG A 24 -3.63 11.01 -2.74
N ASP A 25 -4.72 11.68 -2.42
CA ASP A 25 -4.69 13.08 -2.00
C ASP A 25 -3.93 13.26 -0.68
N LEU A 26 -4.12 12.33 0.27
CA LEU A 26 -3.35 12.28 1.50
C LEU A 26 -1.86 12.12 1.23
N LEU A 27 -1.45 11.12 0.45
CA LEU A 27 -0.05 10.85 0.13
C LEU A 27 0.60 12.01 -0.63
N ASN A 28 -0.14 12.68 -1.52
CA ASN A 28 0.31 13.89 -2.19
C ASN A 28 0.55 15.04 -1.20
N ALA A 29 -0.34 15.24 -0.23
CA ALA A 29 -0.19 16.28 0.78
C ALA A 29 1.06 16.07 1.66
N ILE A 30 1.43 14.82 1.91
CA ILE A 30 2.61 14.46 2.73
C ILE A 30 3.85 14.09 1.90
N LYS A 31 3.82 14.25 0.57
CA LYS A 31 4.88 13.80 -0.35
C LYS A 31 6.27 14.30 0.04
N ASN A 32 6.37 15.56 0.46
CA ASN A 32 7.65 16.17 0.80
C ASN A 32 8.34 15.45 1.97
N PHE A 33 7.60 14.86 2.89
CA PHE A 33 8.17 14.15 4.05
C PHE A 33 8.84 12.82 3.69
N TYR A 34 8.54 12.26 2.50
CA TYR A 34 9.19 11.03 2.03
C TYR A 34 10.57 11.26 1.41
N HIS A 35 10.91 12.51 1.04
CA HIS A 35 12.16 12.80 0.36
C HIS A 35 13.38 12.55 1.28
N PRO A 36 14.47 11.90 0.81
CA PRO A 36 15.62 11.56 1.66
C PRO A 36 16.36 12.74 2.30
N SER A 37 16.22 13.95 1.74
CA SER A 37 16.76 15.17 2.35
C SER A 37 15.93 15.70 3.53
N ASN A 38 14.68 15.25 3.66
CA ASN A 38 13.75 15.69 4.69
C ASN A 38 13.69 14.64 5.81
N THR A 39 14.83 14.44 6.47
CA THR A 39 14.95 13.48 7.58
C THR A 39 14.39 14.06 8.88
N GLY A 40 13.63 13.25 9.60
CA GLY A 40 13.12 13.56 10.92
C GLY A 40 12.42 12.36 11.53
N ASP A 41 12.03 12.47 12.79
CA ASP A 41 11.48 11.35 13.56
C ASP A 41 10.25 10.72 12.88
N PHE A 42 9.44 11.55 12.21
CA PHE A 42 8.23 11.16 11.46
C PHE A 42 8.45 10.14 10.34
N GLN A 43 9.68 9.97 9.83
CA GLN A 43 9.93 9.04 8.72
C GLN A 43 9.64 7.59 9.11
N THR A 44 9.90 7.24 10.37
CA THR A 44 9.62 5.90 10.88
C THR A 44 8.14 5.59 10.78
N GLU A 45 7.28 6.50 11.26
CA GLU A 45 5.83 6.34 11.25
C GLU A 45 5.26 6.36 9.82
N LEU A 46 5.81 7.19 8.94
CA LEU A 46 5.36 7.26 7.54
C LEU A 46 5.68 5.98 6.76
N ILE A 47 6.91 5.48 6.87
CA ILE A 47 7.31 4.26 6.17
C ILE A 47 6.65 3.03 6.81
N SER A 48 6.50 3.02 8.15
CA SER A 48 5.70 2.02 8.84
C SER A 48 4.25 2.04 8.35
N PHE A 49 3.64 3.21 8.18
CA PHE A 49 2.30 3.34 7.63
C PHE A 49 2.21 2.75 6.22
N LEU A 50 3.15 3.04 5.32
CA LEU A 50 3.19 2.44 3.98
C LEU A 50 3.29 0.91 4.03
N SER A 51 4.20 0.36 4.84
CA SER A 51 4.36 -1.09 4.96
C SER A 51 3.09 -1.74 5.50
N MET A 52 2.53 -1.22 6.60
CA MET A 52 1.32 -1.79 7.20
C MET A 52 0.09 -1.66 6.29
N LEU A 53 -0.01 -0.57 5.53
CA LEU A 53 -1.08 -0.37 4.55
C LEU A 53 -0.98 -1.37 3.40
N THR A 54 0.22 -1.56 2.85
CA THR A 54 0.44 -2.52 1.76
C THR A 54 0.25 -3.97 2.21
N GLN A 55 0.73 -4.32 3.40
CA GLN A 55 0.51 -5.64 4.00
C GLN A 55 -0.99 -5.92 4.19
N ALA A 56 -1.74 -5.00 4.81
CA ALA A 56 -3.17 -5.17 5.02
C ALA A 56 -3.94 -5.32 3.70
N PHE A 57 -3.50 -4.63 2.64
CA PHE A 57 -4.10 -4.75 1.31
C PHE A 57 -3.79 -6.12 0.66
N VAL A 58 -2.56 -6.61 0.76
CA VAL A 58 -2.19 -7.97 0.31
C VAL A 58 -3.02 -9.02 1.03
N ASP A 59 -3.12 -8.93 2.36
CA ASP A 59 -3.91 -9.87 3.16
C ASP A 59 -5.37 -9.86 2.69
N ARG A 60 -5.96 -8.67 2.52
CA ARG A 60 -7.34 -8.54 2.02
C ARG A 60 -7.50 -9.19 0.64
N VAL A 61 -6.62 -8.91 -0.32
CA VAL A 61 -6.66 -9.51 -1.66
C VAL A 61 -6.55 -11.03 -1.56
N TYR A 62 -5.61 -11.53 -0.75
CA TYR A 62 -5.43 -12.96 -0.52
C TYR A 62 -6.72 -13.61 0.03
N PHE A 63 -7.36 -13.01 1.02
CA PHE A 63 -8.61 -13.52 1.59
C PHE A 63 -9.79 -13.46 0.61
N GLU A 64 -9.92 -12.39 -0.18
CA GLU A 64 -11.01 -12.26 -1.15
C GLU A 64 -10.89 -13.23 -2.34
N ARG A 65 -9.65 -13.56 -2.73
CA ARG A 65 -9.34 -14.45 -3.84
C ARG A 65 -9.26 -15.92 -3.42
N THR A 66 -8.76 -16.20 -2.23
CA THR A 66 -8.70 -17.55 -1.67
C THR A 66 -10.06 -17.89 -1.07
N SER A 67 -10.81 -18.78 -1.73
CA SER A 67 -12.19 -19.15 -1.35
C SER A 67 -12.25 -20.01 -0.08
N ASN A 68 -11.45 -19.71 0.94
CA ASN A 68 -11.53 -20.35 2.24
C ASN A 68 -12.70 -19.72 3.02
N PRO A 69 -13.72 -20.50 3.42
CA PRO A 69 -14.81 -19.98 4.24
C PRO A 69 -14.26 -19.61 5.62
N VAL A 70 -13.88 -18.35 5.80
CA VAL A 70 -13.59 -17.76 7.10
C VAL A 70 -14.87 -17.19 7.70
N TRP A 71 -15.09 -17.43 8.99
CA TRP A 71 -16.31 -17.07 9.71
C TRP A 71 -16.46 -15.55 9.96
N TYR A 72 -15.41 -14.75 9.77
CA TYR A 72 -15.37 -13.36 10.23
C TYR A 72 -15.04 -12.29 9.18
N PHE A 73 -14.65 -12.64 7.94
CA PHE A 73 -14.34 -11.63 6.93
C PHE A 73 -14.49 -12.15 5.50
N ASN A 74 -15.66 -11.96 4.92
CA ASN A 74 -15.85 -12.13 3.49
C ASN A 74 -16.71 -10.97 2.98
N PRO A 75 -16.12 -9.90 2.42
CA PRO A 75 -16.91 -8.82 1.88
C PRO A 75 -17.84 -9.38 0.78
N PRO A 76 -19.07 -8.86 0.66
CA PRO A 76 -19.97 -9.26 -0.41
C PRO A 76 -19.27 -9.05 -1.76
N LYS A 77 -19.60 -9.86 -2.77
CA LYS A 77 -18.91 -9.82 -4.07
C LYS A 77 -18.86 -8.42 -4.70
N SER A 78 -19.87 -7.59 -4.45
CA SER A 78 -19.92 -6.19 -4.91
C SER A 78 -18.87 -5.26 -4.27
N HIS A 79 -18.34 -5.62 -3.09
CA HIS A 79 -17.36 -4.83 -2.35
C HIS A 79 -15.95 -5.42 -2.41
N ARG A 80 -15.76 -6.53 -3.15
CA ARG A 80 -14.44 -7.08 -3.38
C ARG A 80 -13.61 -6.15 -4.25
N LEU A 81 -12.31 -6.15 -4.04
CA LEU A 81 -11.35 -5.40 -4.83
C LEU A 81 -11.31 -5.97 -6.25
N SER A 82 -11.55 -5.10 -7.23
CA SER A 82 -11.37 -5.42 -8.63
C SER A 82 -9.88 -5.39 -8.99
N ASP A 83 -9.53 -5.86 -10.19
CA ASP A 83 -8.14 -5.78 -10.64
C ASP A 83 -7.70 -4.33 -10.90
N GLU A 84 -8.65 -3.47 -11.29
CA GLU A 84 -8.46 -2.03 -11.44
C GLU A 84 -8.20 -1.36 -10.08
N ASP A 85 -8.92 -1.74 -9.02
CA ASP A 85 -8.67 -1.23 -7.66
C ASP A 85 -7.23 -1.54 -7.21
N ILE A 86 -6.75 -2.76 -7.50
CA ILE A 86 -5.39 -3.20 -7.18
C ILE A 86 -4.36 -2.40 -7.99
N ASP A 87 -4.59 -2.21 -9.29
CA ASP A 87 -3.71 -1.39 -10.13
C ASP A 87 -3.65 0.06 -9.65
N GLU A 88 -4.79 0.63 -9.27
CA GLU A 88 -4.87 2.00 -8.78
C GLU A 88 -4.12 2.16 -7.45
N PHE A 89 -4.31 1.21 -6.53
CA PHE A 89 -3.60 1.17 -5.25
C PHE A 89 -2.08 1.08 -5.44
N VAL A 90 -1.60 0.17 -6.29
CA VAL A 90 -0.16 0.01 -6.55
C VAL A 90 0.42 1.28 -7.17
N ASN A 91 -0.26 1.88 -8.16
CA ASN A 91 0.18 3.11 -8.78
C ASN A 91 0.19 4.30 -7.81
N CYS A 92 -0.72 4.32 -6.84
CA CYS A 92 -0.78 5.33 -5.79
C CYS A 92 0.46 5.27 -4.88
N LEU A 93 0.92 4.08 -4.51
CA LEU A 93 1.96 3.90 -3.49
C LEU A 93 3.38 3.76 -4.03
N LYS A 94 3.54 3.30 -5.29
CA LYS A 94 4.86 2.92 -5.83
C LYS A 94 5.92 4.01 -5.74
N GLU A 95 5.57 5.27 -6.02
CA GLU A 95 6.53 6.38 -5.99
C GLU A 95 7.08 6.58 -4.57
N TYR A 96 6.21 6.56 -3.58
CA TYR A 96 6.58 6.74 -2.18
C TYR A 96 7.39 5.56 -1.64
N ALA A 97 7.06 4.34 -2.05
CA ALA A 97 7.83 3.14 -1.72
C ALA A 97 9.25 3.23 -2.28
N PHE A 98 9.42 3.61 -3.55
CA PHE A 98 10.74 3.73 -4.18
C PHE A 98 11.58 4.86 -3.60
N ILE A 99 10.99 6.02 -3.33
CA ILE A 99 11.71 7.11 -2.67
C ILE A 99 12.19 6.65 -1.28
N SER A 100 11.36 5.87 -0.57
CA SER A 100 11.68 5.38 0.78
C SER A 100 12.86 4.41 0.84
N ILE A 101 13.18 3.70 -0.25
CA ILE A 101 14.39 2.83 -0.33
C ILE A 101 15.67 3.66 -0.14
N PHE A 102 15.67 4.91 -0.57
CA PHE A 102 16.83 5.80 -0.46
C PHE A 102 16.96 6.48 0.91
N ASN A 103 16.04 6.20 1.85
CA ASN A 103 16.15 6.67 3.23
C ASN A 103 17.19 5.85 4.00
N LYS A 104 18.08 6.55 4.71
CA LYS A 104 19.28 5.97 5.35
C LYS A 104 18.97 4.90 6.41
N ASN A 105 17.83 5.00 7.10
CA ASN A 105 17.54 4.23 8.31
C ASN A 105 16.36 3.25 8.18
N HIS A 106 15.72 3.18 7.00
CA HIS A 106 14.44 2.48 6.84
C HIS A 106 14.37 1.57 5.61
N LEU A 107 15.55 1.11 5.15
CA LEU A 107 15.66 0.25 3.97
C LEU A 107 14.82 -1.03 4.11
N ASP A 108 14.81 -1.66 5.28
CA ASP A 108 14.10 -2.93 5.50
C ASP A 108 12.59 -2.79 5.29
N LEU A 109 11.97 -1.76 5.91
CA LEU A 109 10.53 -1.49 5.76
C LEU A 109 10.18 -1.04 4.33
N ALA A 110 11.05 -0.28 3.68
CA ALA A 110 10.85 0.12 2.29
C ALA A 110 10.94 -1.09 1.34
N ALA A 111 11.93 -1.98 1.54
CA ALA A 111 12.09 -3.22 0.78
C ALA A 111 10.89 -4.16 0.99
N GLU A 112 10.41 -4.28 2.22
CA GLU A 112 9.19 -5.03 2.55
C GLU A 112 7.96 -4.46 1.81
N THR A 113 7.78 -3.13 1.84
CA THR A 113 6.70 -2.45 1.10
C THR A 113 6.78 -2.77 -0.40
N CYS A 114 7.97 -2.68 -1.00
CA CYS A 114 8.17 -3.03 -2.40
C CYS A 114 7.91 -4.53 -2.69
N HIS A 115 8.24 -5.41 -1.76
CA HIS A 115 7.92 -6.84 -1.86
C HIS A 115 6.40 -7.05 -1.91
N TYR A 116 5.64 -6.47 -0.98
CA TYR A 116 4.17 -6.56 -0.98
C TYR A 116 3.55 -5.99 -2.26
N LEU A 117 4.01 -4.83 -2.72
CA LEU A 117 3.54 -4.26 -3.99
C LEU A 117 3.87 -5.17 -5.19
N SER A 118 5.01 -5.87 -5.16
CA SER A 118 5.39 -6.83 -6.19
C SER A 118 4.52 -8.09 -6.18
N GLN A 119 4.02 -8.52 -5.03
CA GLN A 119 3.06 -9.63 -4.94
C GLN A 119 1.71 -9.27 -5.60
N LEU A 120 1.29 -8.01 -5.50
CA LEU A 120 0.06 -7.52 -6.12
C LEU A 120 0.19 -7.36 -7.63
N ARG A 121 1.25 -6.65 -8.07
CA ARG A 121 1.48 -6.28 -9.48
C ARG A 121 2.99 -6.27 -9.80
N PRO A 122 3.61 -7.43 -10.02
CA PRO A 122 5.05 -7.52 -10.26
C PRO A 122 5.49 -6.72 -11.49
N GLN A 123 4.64 -6.66 -12.52
CA GLN A 123 4.90 -5.96 -13.77
C GLN A 123 5.01 -4.43 -13.62
N LEU A 124 4.43 -3.86 -12.56
CA LEU A 124 4.52 -2.42 -12.28
C LEU A 124 5.74 -2.08 -11.43
N ILE A 125 6.16 -3.00 -10.56
CA ILE A 125 7.25 -2.76 -9.60
C ILE A 125 8.61 -3.16 -10.18
N VAL A 126 8.72 -4.36 -10.76
CA VAL A 126 10.00 -4.87 -11.28
C VAL A 126 10.53 -4.01 -12.42
N ARG A 127 9.66 -3.53 -13.32
CA ARG A 127 10.07 -2.62 -14.40
C ARG A 127 10.74 -1.36 -13.87
N THR A 128 10.14 -0.74 -12.86
CA THR A 128 10.69 0.48 -12.26
C THR A 128 12.00 0.23 -11.50
N LEU A 129 12.17 -0.95 -10.89
CA LEU A 129 13.41 -1.30 -10.19
C LEU A 129 14.57 -1.66 -11.13
N VAL A 130 14.29 -2.35 -12.25
CA VAL A 130 15.32 -2.84 -13.18
C VAL A 130 15.62 -1.83 -14.31
N GLY A 131 14.79 -0.78 -14.46
CA GLY A 131 14.97 0.24 -15.50
C GLY A 131 14.59 -0.24 -16.91
N LEU A 132 13.65 -1.19 -17.00
CA LEU A 132 13.13 -1.77 -18.25
C LEU A 132 11.79 -1.15 -18.66
#